data_AF-A0A818LF89-F1
#
_entry.id   AF-A0A818LF89-F1
#
_cell.length_a   1.000
_cell.length_b   1.000
_cell.length_c   1.000
_cell.angle_alpha   90.00
_cell.angle_beta   90.00
_cell.angle_gamma   90.00
#
_symmetry.space_group_name_H-M   'P 1'
#
loop_
_entity.id
_entity.type
_entity.pdbx_description
1 polymer ?
#
loop_
_entity_poly.entity_id
_entity_poly.type
_entity_poly.pdbx_seq_one_letter_code
_entity_poly.pdbx_strand_id
1 'polypeptide(L)'
;WRVITHIDLTQKYPINSSPVTGSLPLIRVIEGQTVIIQIPAADWDRTDDIRCRWADSSGPAGDECGDILNSSFIRLIYTYQPASGACSVIPAVIGDRPNRACIGVLPGVQHVERIVAAVYCTGDYITEFITISPLYMKKTTINAVSGTTNQWYITLTWTPTTDQIGPQVFCAAPIDQNELTGSQHCINFVVGYLAPNLITPTLVQGRSASPLGTVFANHSLFSIQ
;
A
#
# COMPACT_ATOMS: atom_id res chain seq x y z
N TRP A 1 -54.15 9.83 20.08
CA TRP A 1 -53.22 8.75 19.68
C TRP A 1 -51.88 9.06 20.34
N ARG A 2 -51.27 8.10 21.02
CA ARG A 2 -50.01 8.28 21.77
C ARG A 2 -48.97 7.39 21.09
N VAL A 3 -48.06 8.00 20.34
CA VAL A 3 -46.93 7.28 19.74
C VAL A 3 -45.85 7.15 20.80
N ILE A 4 -45.52 5.92 21.16
CA ILE A 4 -44.38 5.61 22.02
C ILE A 4 -43.36 4.93 21.10
N THR A 5 -42.24 5.60 20.84
CA THR A 5 -41.14 5.03 20.08
C THR A 5 -40.25 4.26 21.05
N HIS A 6 -40.19 2.93 20.89
CA HIS A 6 -39.18 2.11 21.57
C HIS A 6 -37.88 2.23 20.79
N ILE A 7 -36.90 2.95 21.34
CA ILE A 7 -35.53 2.96 20.83
C ILE A 7 -34.83 1.77 21.47
N ASP A 8 -34.63 0.73 20.68
CA ASP A 8 -33.82 -0.42 21.06
C ASP A 8 -32.34 -0.05 20.93
N LEU A 9 -31.63 -0.02 22.05
CA LEU A 9 -30.19 0.30 22.15
C LEU A 9 -29.32 -0.97 22.23
N THR A 10 -29.86 -2.14 21.87
CA THR A 10 -29.04 -3.35 21.76
C THR A 10 -27.93 -3.14 20.72
N GLN A 11 -26.68 -3.33 21.15
CA GLN A 11 -25.49 -3.18 20.31
C GLN A 11 -25.52 -4.22 19.19
N LYS A 12 -25.90 -3.82 17.98
CA LYS A 12 -25.73 -4.62 16.75
C LYS A 12 -24.22 -4.76 16.47
N TYR A 13 -23.68 -5.96 16.72
CA TYR A 13 -22.38 -6.39 16.20
C TYR A 13 -22.46 -6.69 14.70
N PRO A 14 -21.49 -6.22 13.89
CA PRO A 14 -21.43 -4.86 13.37
C PRO A 14 -22.44 -4.60 12.21
N ILE A 15 -22.67 -3.32 11.93
CA ILE A 15 -23.27 -2.84 10.68
C ILE A 15 -22.23 -3.11 9.59
N ASN A 16 -22.57 -3.90 8.57
CA ASN A 16 -21.73 -4.10 7.39
C ASN A 16 -21.20 -2.76 6.86
N SER A 17 -19.91 -2.67 6.70
CA SER A 17 -19.14 -1.53 6.21
C SER A 17 -18.69 -1.81 4.77
N SER A 18 -18.50 -0.75 3.99
CA SER A 18 -18.04 -0.94 2.61
C SER A 18 -16.56 -1.31 2.58
N PRO A 19 -16.13 -2.24 1.70
CA PRO A 19 -14.71 -2.56 1.57
C PRO A 19 -13.94 -1.32 1.10
N VAL A 20 -12.73 -1.16 1.61
CA VAL A 20 -11.80 -0.10 1.21
C VAL A 20 -10.72 -0.68 0.31
N THR A 21 -10.32 0.07 -0.71
CA THR A 21 -9.22 -0.28 -1.61
C THR A 21 -8.14 0.79 -1.56
N GLY A 22 -6.89 0.36 -1.71
CA GLY A 22 -5.76 1.27 -1.92
C GLY A 22 -5.06 0.92 -3.23
N SER A 23 -4.96 1.84 -4.16
CA SER A 23 -4.06 1.69 -5.30
C SER A 23 -3.58 3.06 -5.75
N LEU A 24 -2.48 3.10 -6.49
CA LEU A 24 -2.05 4.36 -7.08
C LEU A 24 -3.13 4.85 -8.05
N PRO A 25 -3.53 6.13 -7.99
CA PRO A 25 -4.57 6.68 -8.85
C PRO A 25 -4.16 6.71 -10.34
N LEU A 26 -2.86 6.61 -10.61
CA LEU A 26 -2.29 6.52 -11.95
C LEU A 26 -1.26 5.38 -11.96
N ILE A 27 -1.50 4.37 -12.80
CA ILE A 27 -0.59 3.26 -13.03
C ILE A 27 0.08 3.48 -14.38
N ARG A 28 1.40 3.60 -14.39
CA ARG A 28 2.18 3.78 -15.62
C ARG A 28 2.75 2.44 -16.07
N VAL A 29 2.62 2.12 -17.36
CA VAL A 29 3.01 0.83 -17.93
C VAL A 29 3.77 1.05 -19.23
N ILE A 30 4.87 0.31 -19.43
CA ILE A 30 5.58 0.33 -20.70
C ILE A 30 4.73 -0.39 -21.75
N GLU A 31 4.52 0.25 -22.89
CA GLU A 31 3.73 -0.33 -23.98
C GLU A 31 4.36 -1.65 -24.47
N GLY A 32 3.51 -2.67 -24.65
CA GLY A 32 3.93 -4.04 -24.99
C GLY A 32 4.37 -4.90 -23.79
N GLN A 33 4.44 -4.33 -22.57
CA GLN A 33 4.77 -5.08 -21.36
C GLN A 33 3.51 -5.66 -20.70
N THR A 34 3.57 -6.93 -20.28
CA THR A 34 2.59 -7.50 -19.34
C THR A 34 2.96 -7.11 -17.92
N VAL A 35 2.05 -6.47 -17.19
CA VAL A 35 2.24 -6.06 -15.79
C VAL A 35 1.19 -6.68 -14.90
N ILE A 36 1.54 -6.89 -13.63
CA ILE A 36 0.62 -7.35 -12.61
C ILE A 36 0.23 -6.16 -11.73
N ILE A 37 -1.02 -5.73 -11.83
CA ILE A 37 -1.58 -4.67 -10.98
C ILE A 37 -2.09 -5.30 -9.69
N GLN A 38 -1.55 -4.85 -8.56
CA GLN A 38 -1.94 -5.32 -7.23
C GLN A 38 -2.81 -4.26 -6.57
N ILE A 39 -4.09 -4.59 -6.36
CA ILE A 39 -5.07 -3.73 -5.69
C ILE A 39 -5.30 -4.29 -4.28
N PRO A 40 -4.61 -3.77 -3.24
CA PRO A 40 -4.95 -4.14 -1.87
C PRO A 40 -6.36 -3.65 -1.53
N ALA A 41 -7.16 -4.56 -1.01
CA ALA A 41 -8.48 -4.28 -0.49
C ALA A 41 -8.59 -4.85 0.93
N ALA A 42 -9.34 -4.17 1.79
CA ALA A 42 -9.60 -4.57 3.15
C ALA A 42 -11.06 -4.30 3.49
N ASP A 43 -11.65 -5.19 4.29
CA ASP A 43 -12.98 -5.04 4.84
C ASP A 43 -12.90 -5.38 6.32
N TRP A 44 -13.43 -4.50 7.16
CA TRP A 44 -13.22 -4.56 8.60
C TRP A 44 -14.14 -5.56 9.29
N ASP A 45 -15.24 -5.95 8.65
CA ASP A 45 -16.32 -6.68 9.32
C ASP A 45 -16.03 -8.16 9.58
N ARG A 46 -14.88 -8.66 9.12
CA ARG A 46 -14.37 -10.05 9.30
C ARG A 46 -15.31 -11.16 8.81
N THR A 47 -16.51 -10.82 8.34
CA THR A 47 -17.51 -11.73 7.78
C THR A 47 -17.54 -11.73 6.26
N ASP A 48 -16.97 -10.71 5.63
CA ASP A 48 -17.10 -10.47 4.21
C ASP A 48 -15.94 -11.05 3.40
N ASP A 49 -16.29 -11.69 2.28
CA ASP A 49 -15.36 -12.22 1.29
C ASP A 49 -15.18 -11.18 0.18
N ILE A 50 -14.01 -10.54 0.13
CA ILE A 50 -13.72 -9.50 -0.85
C ILE A 50 -13.45 -10.13 -2.22
N ARG A 51 -14.23 -9.74 -3.23
CA ARG A 51 -14.06 -10.20 -4.62
C ARG A 51 -13.66 -9.06 -5.53
N CYS A 52 -12.50 -9.19 -6.17
CA CYS A 52 -12.09 -8.28 -7.24
C CYS A 52 -12.83 -8.65 -8.53
N ARG A 53 -13.48 -7.66 -9.15
CA ARG A 53 -14.10 -7.77 -10.47
C ARG A 53 -13.47 -6.75 -11.41
N TRP A 54 -13.30 -7.15 -12.67
CA TRP A 54 -12.81 -6.27 -13.73
C TRP A 54 -13.94 -6.04 -14.71
N ALA A 55 -14.06 -4.81 -15.22
CA ALA A 55 -14.92 -4.55 -16.36
C ALA A 55 -14.25 -5.17 -17.60
N ASP A 56 -14.82 -6.25 -18.12
CA ASP A 56 -14.40 -6.88 -19.36
C ASP A 56 -15.54 -6.81 -20.39
N SER A 57 -15.23 -6.38 -21.61
CA SER A 57 -16.21 -6.34 -22.70
C SER A 57 -16.56 -7.73 -23.25
N SER A 58 -15.98 -8.79 -22.69
CA SER A 58 -16.07 -10.18 -23.17
C SER A 58 -16.67 -11.17 -22.15
N GLY A 59 -17.04 -10.72 -20.96
CA GLY A 59 -17.53 -11.58 -19.89
C GLY A 59 -19.00 -12.00 -20.05
N PRO A 60 -19.40 -13.20 -19.57
CA PRO A 60 -20.80 -13.66 -19.57
C PRO A 60 -21.70 -12.89 -18.58
N ALA A 61 -21.11 -12.13 -17.67
CA ALA A 61 -21.79 -11.13 -16.86
C ALA A 61 -21.62 -9.79 -17.57
N GLY A 62 -22.55 -9.47 -18.47
CA GLY A 62 -22.49 -8.22 -19.24
C GLY A 62 -22.21 -7.02 -18.34
N ASP A 63 -21.13 -6.31 -18.65
CA ASP A 63 -20.86 -4.92 -18.34
C ASP A 63 -21.55 -4.38 -17.06
N GLU A 64 -21.06 -4.76 -15.86
CA GLU A 64 -21.41 -4.05 -14.61
C GLU A 64 -21.05 -2.54 -14.68
N CYS A 65 -20.21 -2.17 -15.65
CA CYS A 65 -19.80 -0.80 -15.96
C CYS A 65 -20.20 -0.37 -17.39
N GLY A 66 -21.35 -0.85 -17.88
CA GLY A 66 -21.91 -0.52 -19.21
C GLY A 66 -21.59 0.91 -19.66
N ASP A 67 -20.86 0.99 -20.78
CA ASP A 67 -20.42 2.21 -21.46
C ASP A 67 -19.27 3.05 -20.85
N ILE A 68 -18.66 2.68 -19.73
CA ILE A 68 -17.47 3.43 -19.23
C ILE A 68 -16.27 3.31 -20.18
N LEU A 69 -16.19 2.25 -20.99
CA LEU A 69 -15.11 2.07 -21.97
C LEU A 69 -15.22 2.99 -23.21
N ASN A 70 -16.39 3.59 -23.46
CA ASN A 70 -16.59 4.61 -24.51
C ASN A 70 -16.45 6.05 -23.97
N SER A 71 -16.44 6.22 -22.65
CA SER A 71 -16.21 7.50 -22.00
C SER A 71 -14.72 7.67 -21.73
N SER A 72 -14.13 8.77 -22.19
CA SER A 72 -12.71 9.11 -22.00
C SER A 72 -12.30 9.34 -20.54
N PHE A 73 -13.13 8.96 -19.56
CA PHE A 73 -13.11 9.49 -18.20
C PHE A 73 -12.56 8.57 -17.11
N ILE A 74 -12.17 7.32 -17.40
CA ILE A 74 -11.39 6.51 -16.43
C ILE A 74 -10.25 5.79 -17.15
N ARG A 75 -9.15 6.51 -17.40
CA ARG A 75 -7.85 5.91 -17.74
C ARG A 75 -6.98 5.85 -16.49
N LEU A 76 -7.18 4.81 -15.67
CA LEU A 76 -6.30 4.50 -14.53
C LEU A 76 -4.89 4.06 -15.00
N ILE A 77 -4.79 3.62 -16.26
CA ILE A 77 -3.56 3.10 -16.86
C ILE A 77 -3.05 4.09 -17.93
N TYR A 78 -1.81 4.54 -17.77
CA TYR A 78 -1.08 5.34 -18.74
C TYR A 78 0.03 4.49 -19.37
N THR A 79 -0.11 4.18 -20.65
CA THR A 79 0.92 3.47 -21.41
C THR A 79 1.89 4.46 -22.03
N TYR A 80 3.19 4.17 -21.95
CA TYR A 80 4.23 5.00 -22.54
C TYR A 80 5.35 4.17 -23.18
N GLN A 81 6.10 4.79 -24.07
CA GLN A 81 7.29 4.22 -24.68
C GLN A 81 8.53 4.83 -24.02
N PRO A 82 9.48 4.03 -23.51
CA PRO A 82 10.72 4.57 -22.95
C PRO A 82 11.56 5.23 -24.04
N ALA A 83 12.40 6.19 -23.65
CA ALA A 83 13.30 6.86 -24.60
C ALA A 83 14.23 5.85 -25.30
N SER A 84 14.34 5.94 -26.62
CA SER A 84 15.17 5.04 -27.43
C SER A 84 16.64 5.16 -27.06
N GLY A 85 17.28 4.06 -26.63
CA GLY A 85 18.69 4.03 -26.22
C GLY A 85 18.95 4.33 -24.74
N ALA A 86 17.91 4.65 -23.96
CA ALA A 86 18.01 4.75 -22.51
C ALA A 86 17.92 3.38 -21.83
N CYS A 87 18.40 3.29 -20.59
CA CYS A 87 18.24 2.12 -19.76
C CYS A 87 16.74 1.84 -19.53
N SER A 88 16.30 0.59 -19.70
CA SER A 88 14.89 0.18 -19.56
C SER A 88 14.57 -0.47 -18.22
N VAL A 89 15.50 -0.42 -17.25
CA VAL A 89 15.32 -1.03 -15.94
C VAL A 89 14.56 -0.08 -15.04
N ILE A 90 13.34 -0.46 -14.69
CA ILE A 90 12.48 0.35 -13.80
C ILE A 90 13.11 0.53 -12.41
N PRO A 91 12.89 1.67 -11.75
CA PRO A 91 13.27 1.83 -10.35
C PRO A 91 12.43 0.92 -9.43
N ALA A 92 12.90 0.68 -8.21
CA ALA A 92 12.16 -0.14 -7.25
C ALA A 92 12.20 0.45 -5.84
N VAL A 93 11.07 0.39 -5.12
CA VAL A 93 11.06 0.64 -3.68
C VAL A 93 11.75 -0.53 -3.00
N ILE A 94 12.91 -0.25 -2.41
CA ILE A 94 13.66 -1.19 -1.59
C ILE A 94 13.26 -1.11 -0.11
N GLY A 95 12.69 0.03 0.31
CA GLY A 95 12.03 0.25 1.59
C GLY A 95 12.90 0.03 2.84
N ASP A 96 12.46 0.58 3.97
CA ASP A 96 12.89 0.03 5.28
C ASP A 96 11.98 -1.15 5.69
N ARG A 97 10.80 -1.25 5.06
CA ARG A 97 9.78 -2.28 5.31
C ARG A 97 9.47 -3.07 4.04
N PRO A 98 9.04 -4.34 4.19
CA PRO A 98 8.58 -5.13 3.07
C PRO A 98 7.25 -4.58 2.53
N ASN A 99 7.01 -4.82 1.25
CA ASN A 99 5.72 -4.53 0.63
C ASN A 99 4.61 -5.29 1.38
N ARG A 100 3.48 -4.60 1.62
CA ARG A 100 2.32 -5.07 2.39
C ARG A 100 2.58 -5.25 3.89
N ALA A 101 3.58 -4.56 4.43
CA ALA A 101 3.74 -4.46 5.87
C ALA A 101 2.44 -3.96 6.53
N CYS A 102 2.11 -4.54 7.68
CA CYS A 102 0.97 -4.14 8.50
C CYS A 102 1.49 -3.53 9.81
N ILE A 103 1.10 -2.30 10.10
CA ILE A 103 1.65 -1.50 11.20
C ILE A 103 0.52 -0.95 12.05
N GLY A 104 0.51 -1.27 13.35
CA GLY A 104 -0.37 -0.63 14.31
C GLY A 104 0.09 0.81 14.60
N VAL A 105 -0.82 1.78 14.54
CA VAL A 105 -0.54 3.17 14.93
C VAL A 105 -1.58 3.65 15.93
N LEU A 106 -1.15 4.49 16.87
CA LEU A 106 -2.06 5.06 17.88
C LEU A 106 -2.63 6.40 17.41
N PRO A 107 -3.94 6.66 17.62
CA PRO A 107 -4.52 7.97 17.37
C PRO A 107 -3.87 9.04 18.27
N GLY A 108 -3.67 10.24 17.71
CA GLY A 108 -3.05 11.38 18.39
C GLY A 108 -1.52 11.29 18.54
N VAL A 109 -0.89 10.18 18.15
CA VAL A 109 0.57 10.00 18.22
C VAL A 109 1.18 10.18 16.84
N GLN A 110 2.22 11.01 16.74
CA GLN A 110 2.93 11.19 15.46
C GLN A 110 3.68 9.92 15.08
N HIS A 111 3.38 9.41 13.90
CA HIS A 111 4.07 8.32 13.22
C HIS A 111 4.97 8.88 12.12
N VAL A 112 6.16 8.28 11.98
CA VAL A 112 7.15 8.62 10.97
C VAL A 112 7.57 7.34 10.26
N GLU A 113 7.55 7.38 8.92
CA GLU A 113 7.90 6.23 8.08
C GLU A 113 8.76 6.71 6.91
N ARG A 114 9.71 5.89 6.44
CA ARG A 114 10.61 6.24 5.34
C ARG A 114 10.43 5.27 4.18
N ILE A 115 10.26 5.82 2.98
CA ILE A 115 10.17 5.03 1.74
C ILE A 115 11.45 5.25 0.95
N VAL A 116 12.21 4.18 0.74
CA VAL A 116 13.50 4.20 0.04
C VAL A 116 13.34 3.51 -1.31
N ALA A 117 13.79 4.13 -2.39
CA ALA A 117 13.83 3.56 -3.73
C ALA A 117 15.25 3.57 -4.28
N ALA A 118 15.54 2.59 -5.13
CA ALA A 118 16.78 2.48 -5.87
C ALA A 118 16.53 2.58 -7.38
N VAL A 119 17.51 3.15 -8.08
CA VAL A 119 17.66 3.01 -9.52
C VAL A 119 18.80 2.03 -9.82
N TYR A 120 18.75 1.44 -11.01
CA TYR A 120 19.71 0.41 -11.43
C TYR A 120 20.54 0.81 -12.64
N CYS A 121 20.24 1.97 -13.21
CA CYS A 121 20.90 2.54 -14.36
C CYS A 121 21.92 3.59 -13.90
N THR A 122 23.09 3.63 -14.52
CA THR A 122 24.17 4.54 -14.13
C THR A 122 23.81 5.99 -14.43
N GLY A 123 23.84 6.84 -13.40
CA GLY A 123 23.55 8.27 -13.52
C GLY A 123 22.05 8.63 -13.46
N ASP A 124 21.18 7.63 -13.32
CA ASP A 124 19.76 7.87 -13.09
C ASP A 124 19.48 8.38 -11.68
N TYR A 125 18.37 9.10 -11.52
CA TYR A 125 17.85 9.52 -10.23
C TYR A 125 16.33 9.55 -10.21
N ILE A 126 15.76 9.46 -9.01
CA ILE A 126 14.32 9.53 -8.79
C ILE A 126 13.85 10.99 -8.84
N THR A 127 12.89 11.27 -9.71
CA THR A 127 12.26 12.58 -9.89
C THR A 127 10.97 12.73 -9.10
N GLU A 128 10.23 11.63 -8.91
CA GLU A 128 8.95 11.65 -8.21
C GLU A 128 8.68 10.36 -7.43
N PHE A 129 7.92 10.49 -6.33
CA PHE A 129 7.17 9.38 -5.74
C PHE A 129 5.69 9.68 -5.89
N ILE A 130 5.01 8.93 -6.76
CA ILE A 130 3.55 8.94 -6.83
C ILE A 130 3.01 8.17 -5.63
N THR A 131 2.00 8.73 -4.97
CA THR A 131 1.54 8.25 -3.67
C THR A 131 0.03 8.30 -3.54
N ILE A 132 -0.55 7.29 -2.90
CA ILE A 132 -1.86 7.36 -2.24
C ILE A 132 -1.61 7.28 -0.73
N SER A 133 -2.29 8.12 0.04
CA SER A 133 -2.04 8.23 1.48
C SER A 133 -3.31 8.51 2.27
N PRO A 134 -3.35 8.12 3.55
CA PRO A 134 -4.43 8.52 4.46
C PRO A 134 -4.54 10.05 4.59
N LEU A 135 -5.71 10.52 4.99
CA LEU A 135 -5.95 11.94 5.24
C LEU A 135 -4.92 12.50 6.24
N TYR A 136 -4.42 13.70 5.93
CA TYR A 136 -3.43 14.46 6.70
C TYR A 136 -2.01 13.89 6.76
N MET A 137 -1.70 12.82 6.04
CA MET A 137 -0.32 12.35 5.89
C MET A 137 0.48 13.35 5.04
N LYS A 138 1.69 13.69 5.49
CA LYS A 138 2.60 14.61 4.80
C LYS A 138 3.85 13.87 4.34
N LYS A 139 4.31 14.13 3.12
CA LYS A 139 5.60 13.66 2.59
C LYS A 139 6.60 14.80 2.45
N THR A 140 7.88 14.51 2.66
CA THR A 140 8.97 15.45 2.36
C THR A 140 9.25 15.54 0.86
N THR A 141 10.13 16.47 0.48
CA THR A 141 10.84 16.38 -0.81
C THR A 141 11.71 15.13 -0.86
N ILE A 142 12.18 14.80 -2.06
CA ILE A 142 13.08 13.66 -2.31
C ILE A 142 14.48 14.01 -1.83
N ASN A 143 15.11 13.07 -1.14
CA ASN A 143 16.47 13.19 -0.63
C ASN A 143 17.31 12.01 -1.09
N ALA A 144 18.58 12.23 -1.40
CA ALA A 144 19.52 11.14 -1.66
C ALA A 144 19.91 10.45 -0.34
N VAL A 145 20.06 9.12 -0.37
CA VAL A 145 20.55 8.37 0.80
C VAL A 145 22.07 8.57 0.90
N SER A 146 22.54 9.10 2.03
CA SER A 146 23.97 9.33 2.28
C SER A 146 24.78 8.03 2.16
N GLY A 147 25.93 8.11 1.48
CA GLY A 147 26.80 6.96 1.23
C GLY A 147 26.38 6.07 0.05
N THR A 148 25.34 6.45 -0.70
CA THR A 148 24.91 5.75 -1.91
C THR A 148 24.82 6.71 -3.10
N THR A 149 24.99 6.20 -4.31
CA THR A 149 24.83 6.97 -5.56
C THR A 149 23.53 6.65 -6.29
N ASN A 150 22.80 5.63 -5.84
CA ASN A 150 21.68 5.06 -6.55
C ASN A 150 20.43 4.87 -5.67
N GLN A 151 20.35 5.53 -4.51
CA GLN A 151 19.18 5.45 -3.63
C GLN A 151 18.66 6.83 -3.21
N TRP A 152 17.34 6.94 -3.18
CA TRP A 152 16.60 8.13 -2.79
C TRP A 152 15.46 7.77 -1.87
N TYR A 153 15.04 8.71 -1.03
CA TYR A 153 13.96 8.48 -0.10
C TYR A 153 13.06 9.70 0.09
N ILE A 154 11.85 9.42 0.54
CA ILE A 154 10.93 10.39 1.14
C ILE A 154 10.62 9.97 2.57
N THR A 155 10.36 10.96 3.42
CA THR A 155 9.89 10.72 4.79
C THR A 155 8.42 11.10 4.87
N LEU A 156 7.62 10.20 5.42
CA LEU A 156 6.21 10.35 5.70
C LEU A 156 6.04 10.72 7.17
N THR A 157 5.18 11.69 7.45
CA THR A 157 4.77 12.06 8.80
C THR A 157 3.26 12.10 8.88
N TRP A 158 2.69 11.48 9.91
CA TRP A 158 1.25 11.37 10.05
C TRP A 158 0.84 11.24 11.51
N THR A 159 -0.19 11.98 11.91
CA THR A 159 -0.80 11.87 13.24
C THR A 159 -2.27 11.49 13.03
N PRO A 160 -2.63 10.20 13.11
CA PRO A 160 -4.00 9.77 12.89
C PRO A 160 -4.94 10.35 13.93
N THR A 161 -6.16 10.65 13.51
CA THR A 161 -7.27 11.06 14.38
C THR A 161 -8.11 9.86 14.80
N THR A 162 -8.99 10.05 15.80
CA THR A 162 -9.94 9.01 16.24
C THR A 162 -10.92 8.60 15.14
N ASP A 163 -11.21 9.50 14.20
CA ASP A 163 -12.10 9.22 13.07
C ASP A 163 -11.45 8.32 12.00
N GLN A 164 -10.15 8.07 12.12
CA GLN A 164 -9.37 7.23 11.22
C GLN A 164 -9.11 5.83 11.80
N ILE A 165 -9.71 5.49 12.96
CA ILE A 165 -9.63 4.15 13.57
C ILE A 165 -10.03 3.08 12.54
N GLY A 166 -9.21 2.02 12.47
CA GLY A 166 -9.35 0.96 11.46
C GLY A 166 -8.25 1.00 10.39
N PRO A 167 -8.45 0.27 9.27
CA PRO A 167 -7.44 0.10 8.23
C PRO A 167 -7.27 1.37 7.39
N GLN A 168 -6.02 1.75 7.16
CA GLN A 168 -5.61 2.91 6.38
C GLN A 168 -4.47 2.47 5.44
N VAL A 169 -4.59 2.75 4.15
CA VAL A 169 -3.61 2.28 3.16
C VAL A 169 -2.74 3.44 2.68
N PHE A 170 -1.43 3.20 2.64
CA PHE A 170 -0.48 4.01 1.91
C PHE A 170 0.13 3.18 0.79
N CYS A 171 0.26 3.72 -0.41
CA CYS A 171 1.08 3.11 -1.45
C CYS A 171 1.94 4.17 -2.15
N ALA A 172 3.12 3.75 -2.60
CA ALA A 172 4.04 4.58 -3.37
C ALA A 172 4.62 3.82 -4.56
N ALA A 173 4.93 4.53 -5.64
CA ALA A 173 5.83 4.05 -6.69
C ALA A 173 6.83 5.17 -7.06
N PRO A 174 8.11 4.83 -7.31
CA PRO A 174 9.11 5.79 -7.73
C PRO A 174 9.05 6.00 -9.25
N ILE A 175 9.32 7.22 -9.69
CA ILE A 175 9.49 7.60 -11.09
C ILE A 175 10.90 8.17 -11.25
N ASP A 176 11.64 7.70 -12.25
CA ASP A 176 12.97 8.23 -12.56
C ASP A 176 12.93 9.35 -13.62
N GLN A 177 14.11 9.88 -13.93
CA GLN A 177 14.30 10.93 -14.96
C GLN A 177 13.93 10.49 -16.38
N ASN A 178 13.88 9.19 -16.66
CA ASN A 178 13.50 8.61 -17.94
C ASN A 178 11.99 8.28 -17.99
N GLU A 179 11.23 8.79 -17.01
CA GLU A 179 9.82 8.50 -16.77
C GLU A 179 9.51 7.02 -16.50
N LEU A 180 10.52 6.21 -16.16
CA LEU A 180 10.28 4.83 -15.78
C LEU A 180 9.66 4.76 -14.40
N THR A 181 8.52 4.07 -14.33
CA THR A 181 7.77 3.93 -13.09
C THR A 181 7.99 2.55 -12.50
N GLY A 182 8.38 2.53 -11.23
CA GLY A 182 8.57 1.29 -10.48
C GLY A 182 7.27 0.64 -10.05
N SER A 183 7.37 -0.59 -9.55
CA SER A 183 6.23 -1.30 -8.98
C SER A 183 5.68 -0.61 -7.73
N GLN A 184 4.36 -0.67 -7.57
CA GLN A 184 3.66 -0.17 -6.40
C GLN A 184 4.09 -0.91 -5.11
N HIS A 185 4.42 -0.15 -4.08
CA HIS A 185 4.76 -0.62 -2.75
C HIS A 185 3.77 -0.06 -1.73
N CYS A 186 3.07 -0.93 -1.00
CA CYS A 186 2.01 -0.55 -0.09
C CYS A 186 2.33 -0.90 1.37
N ILE A 187 1.82 -0.09 2.29
CA ILE A 187 1.86 -0.29 3.73
C ILE A 187 0.44 -0.10 4.26
N ASN A 188 0.00 -1.04 5.09
CA ASN A 188 -1.28 -0.98 5.77
C ASN A 188 -1.05 -0.48 7.20
N PHE A 189 -1.61 0.67 7.52
CA PHE A 189 -1.67 1.18 8.89
C PHE A 189 -2.99 0.78 9.52
N VAL A 190 -2.96 0.26 10.73
CA VAL A 190 -4.17 -0.07 11.52
C VAL A 190 -4.22 0.88 12.70
N VAL A 191 -5.08 1.89 12.60
CA VAL A 191 -5.22 2.92 13.64
C VAL A 191 -5.99 2.35 14.83
N GLY A 192 -5.48 2.59 16.03
CA GLY A 192 -6.02 2.08 17.30
C GLY A 192 -5.32 0.84 17.83
N TYR A 193 -4.28 0.36 17.15
CA TYR A 193 -3.48 -0.79 17.57
C TYR A 193 -2.04 -0.39 17.83
N LEU A 194 -1.38 -1.03 18.80
CA LEU A 194 0.06 -0.91 18.98
C LEU A 194 0.78 -1.67 17.87
N ALA A 195 1.78 -1.04 17.23
CA ALA A 195 2.68 -1.78 16.35
C ALA A 195 3.37 -2.90 17.17
N PRO A 196 3.49 -4.12 16.63
CA PRO A 196 4.40 -5.09 17.22
C PRO A 196 5.82 -4.51 17.20
N ASN A 197 6.54 -4.63 18.32
CA ASN A 197 7.94 -4.23 18.37
C ASN A 197 8.72 -5.05 17.35
N LEU A 198 9.35 -4.38 16.38
CA LEU A 198 10.38 -5.01 15.55
C LEU A 198 11.59 -5.26 16.46
N ILE A 199 11.73 -6.49 16.95
CA ILE A 199 12.98 -6.92 17.55
C ILE A 199 13.95 -7.11 16.37
N THR A 200 14.82 -6.13 16.14
CA THR A 200 15.98 -6.32 15.27
C THR A 200 16.75 -7.50 15.85
N PRO A 201 17.08 -8.56 15.07
CA PRO A 201 17.98 -9.61 15.51
C PRO A 201 19.33 -9.02 15.90
N THR A 202 19.50 -8.63 17.15
CA THR A 202 20.83 -8.38 17.68
C THR A 202 21.52 -9.74 17.62
N LEU A 203 22.60 -9.84 16.86
CA LEU A 203 23.41 -11.04 16.74
C LEU A 203 23.83 -11.51 18.14
N VAL A 204 23.10 -12.45 18.72
CA VAL A 204 23.60 -13.25 19.84
C VAL A 204 24.44 -14.34 19.19
N GLN A 205 25.76 -14.18 19.23
CA GLN A 205 26.75 -15.19 18.81
C GLN A 205 26.65 -15.68 17.35
N GLY A 206 26.58 -14.76 16.38
CA GLY A 206 26.87 -15.10 14.98
C GLY A 206 25.86 -16.02 14.28
N ARG A 207 24.63 -16.17 14.81
CA ARG A 207 23.52 -16.78 14.10
C ARG A 207 22.43 -15.74 13.86
N SER A 208 22.02 -15.59 12.60
CA SER A 208 20.88 -14.77 12.21
C SER A 208 19.65 -15.22 12.99
N ALA A 209 19.04 -14.34 13.80
CA ALA A 209 17.77 -14.65 14.44
C ALA A 209 16.64 -14.51 13.42
N SER A 210 16.54 -15.50 12.54
CA SER A 210 15.24 -15.89 11.98
C SER A 210 14.49 -16.63 13.10
N PRO A 211 13.16 -16.45 13.27
CA PRO A 211 12.43 -17.31 14.19
C PRO A 211 12.55 -18.75 13.68
N LEU A 212 13.38 -19.55 14.36
CA LEU A 212 13.41 -20.99 14.20
C LEU A 212 12.29 -21.54 15.07
N GLY A 213 11.20 -21.95 14.43
CA GLY A 213 10.03 -22.52 15.10
C GLY A 213 8.90 -22.80 14.11
N THR A 214 8.07 -23.78 14.43
CA THR A 214 6.83 -24.05 13.70
C THR A 214 5.78 -23.01 14.10
N VAL A 215 5.33 -22.20 13.14
CA VAL A 215 4.15 -21.35 13.32
C VAL A 215 2.93 -22.16 12.90
N PHE A 216 2.07 -22.50 13.86
CA PHE A 216 0.78 -23.11 13.53
C PHE A 216 -0.09 -22.09 12.78
N ALA A 217 -0.82 -22.53 11.76
CA ALA A 217 -1.63 -21.67 10.88
C ALA A 217 -2.72 -20.86 11.61
N ASN A 218 -3.03 -21.21 12.85
CA ASN A 218 -3.96 -20.49 13.72
C ASN A 218 -3.28 -19.42 14.61
N HIS A 219 -1.97 -19.20 14.45
CA HIS A 219 -1.15 -18.27 15.23
C HIS A 219 -1.27 -18.41 16.75
N SER A 220 -1.75 -19.56 17.26
CA SER A 220 -2.11 -19.70 18.67
C SER A 220 -0.92 -19.98 19.59
N LEU A 221 0.23 -20.39 19.03
CA LEU A 221 1.42 -20.77 19.79
C LEU A 221 2.67 -20.44 18.97
N PHE A 222 3.61 -19.74 19.61
CA PHE A 222 5.00 -19.64 19.18
C PHE A 222 5.85 -20.50 20.11
N SER A 223 6.48 -21.55 19.58
CA SER A 223 7.43 -22.39 20.32
C SER A 223 8.83 -22.14 19.79
N ILE A 224 9.75 -21.87 20.71
CA ILE A 224 11.19 -21.77 20.46
C ILE A 224 11.78 -23.15 20.78
N GLN A 225 12.52 -23.76 19.85
CA GLN A 225 13.38 -24.92 20.15
C GLN A 225 14.78 -24.46 20.50
#